data_AF-H0GY12-F1
#
_entry.id   AF-H0GY12-F1
#
_cell.length_a   1.000
_cell.length_b   1.000
_cell.length_c   1.000
_cell.angle_alpha   90.00
_cell.angle_beta   90.00
_cell.angle_gamma   90.00
#
_symmetry.space_group_name_H-M   'P 1'
#
loop_
_entity.id
_entity.type
_entity.pdbx_description
1 polymer ?
#
loop_
_entity_poly.entity_id
_entity_poly.type
_entity_poly.pdbx_seq_one_letter_code
_entity_poly.pdbx_strand_id
1 'polypeptide(L)'
;MEAYQERVSTTATADATRYLLQYILSARGICHENNLILALMKLETDASKWSTEQWTDKLNDHINAINVKLNVLGYKIIRINHGIGRNAVTLKNKQNLSLFENNTTVRDHEDSTTDLQPMVLPESSRFFVYVNLASTEETRLASRFNQNEMEFVKWAIEQFMINGEIVIEASASDTSVIVKEVSRILAEATGDSNLKKWVKFSSFTVGSTDLLQFQELTAMEIEELLIRLCELKWFYRTKEGKFGIDLRCIAELEEYLTSTYNLNTCQNCHKLALQGVRCGNEACRDEDDETGESCPPQIWHIDCFKHYITHVSKNCDRCDSLLVTDGVYVL
;
A
#
# COMPACT_ATOMS: atom_id res chain seq x y z
N MET A 1 22.00 23.75 -34.70
CA MET A 1 21.10 24.30 -33.67
C MET A 1 20.22 23.19 -33.10
N GLU A 2 19.61 22.36 -33.94
CA GLU A 2 18.86 21.14 -33.54
C GLU A 2 19.69 20.14 -32.70
N ALA A 3 20.91 19.78 -33.13
CA ALA A 3 21.79 18.87 -32.36
C ALA A 3 22.23 19.41 -30.99
N TYR A 4 22.12 20.73 -30.75
CA TYR A 4 22.43 21.34 -29.46
C TYR A 4 21.19 21.32 -28.55
N GLN A 5 20.01 21.62 -29.07
CA GLN A 5 18.73 21.47 -28.34
C GLN A 5 18.45 20.02 -27.95
N GLU A 6 18.76 19.06 -28.81
CA GLU A 6 18.62 17.63 -28.53
C GLU A 6 19.59 17.16 -27.43
N ARG A 7 20.84 17.67 -27.43
CA ARG A 7 21.81 17.42 -26.35
C ARG A 7 21.40 18.03 -25.01
N VAL A 8 20.85 19.24 -25.01
CA VAL A 8 20.37 19.91 -23.78
C VAL A 8 19.12 19.20 -23.21
N SER A 9 18.20 18.78 -24.08
CA SER A 9 16.99 18.03 -23.70
C SER A 9 17.33 16.65 -23.12
N THR A 10 18.30 15.94 -23.73
CA THR A 10 18.77 14.64 -23.20
C THR A 10 19.49 14.77 -21.86
N THR A 11 20.28 15.83 -21.63
CA THR A 11 20.90 16.09 -20.33
C THR A 11 19.88 16.44 -19.24
N ALA A 12 18.90 17.30 -19.52
CA ALA A 12 17.85 17.65 -18.56
C ALA A 12 16.99 16.43 -18.18
N THR A 13 16.65 15.59 -19.16
CA THR A 13 15.92 14.33 -18.93
C THR A 13 16.73 13.35 -18.06
N ALA A 14 18.04 13.26 -18.29
CA ALA A 14 18.93 12.41 -17.49
C ALA A 14 19.05 12.90 -16.04
N ASP A 15 19.10 14.22 -15.83
CA ASP A 15 19.13 14.83 -14.50
C ASP A 15 17.81 14.61 -13.75
N ALA A 16 16.66 14.81 -14.40
CA ALA A 16 15.35 14.55 -13.81
C ALA A 16 15.22 13.08 -13.34
N THR A 17 15.66 12.14 -14.18
CA THR A 17 15.70 10.70 -13.86
C THR A 17 16.53 10.42 -12.61
N ARG A 18 17.69 11.08 -12.46
CA ARG A 18 18.56 10.93 -11.29
C ARG A 18 17.90 11.53 -10.03
N TYR A 19 17.31 12.71 -10.13
CA TYR A 19 16.64 13.36 -9.00
C TYR A 19 15.42 12.58 -8.52
N LEU A 20 14.64 11.99 -9.42
CA LEU A 20 13.52 11.12 -9.05
C LEU A 20 13.99 9.89 -8.26
N LEU A 21 15.07 9.22 -8.71
CA LEU A 21 15.64 8.10 -7.95
C LEU A 21 16.14 8.56 -6.56
N GLN A 22 16.84 9.69 -6.48
CA GLN A 22 17.28 10.25 -5.20
C GLN A 22 16.10 10.56 -4.28
N TYR A 23 15.01 11.11 -4.82
CA TYR A 23 13.81 11.40 -4.07
C TYR A 23 13.17 10.11 -3.51
N ILE A 24 13.02 9.06 -4.33
CA ILE A 24 12.52 7.75 -3.88
C ILE A 24 13.40 7.17 -2.76
N LEU A 25 14.73 7.21 -2.91
CA LEU A 25 15.64 6.70 -1.88
C LEU A 25 15.59 7.54 -0.59
N SER A 26 15.44 8.86 -0.71
CA SER A 26 15.27 9.76 0.45
C SER A 26 13.96 9.52 1.19
N ALA A 27 12.91 9.12 0.47
CA ALA A 27 11.64 8.66 1.02
C ALA A 27 11.69 7.21 1.54
N ARG A 28 12.90 6.71 1.84
CA ARG A 28 13.18 5.36 2.35
C ARG A 28 12.72 4.23 1.41
N GLY A 29 12.63 4.53 0.11
CA GLY A 29 12.30 3.57 -0.92
C GLY A 29 10.81 3.37 -1.18
N ILE A 30 9.91 4.13 -0.54
CA ILE A 30 8.45 4.07 -0.82
C ILE A 30 7.97 5.49 -1.11
N CYS A 31 7.32 5.69 -2.26
CA CYS A 31 6.75 6.97 -2.61
C CYS A 31 5.37 6.84 -3.24
N HIS A 32 4.44 7.72 -2.89
CA HIS A 32 3.12 7.79 -3.52
C HIS A 32 3.22 8.36 -4.93
N GLU A 33 2.39 7.86 -5.85
CA GLU A 33 2.37 8.30 -7.26
C GLU A 33 2.22 9.81 -7.40
N ASN A 34 1.30 10.44 -6.65
CA ASN A 34 1.07 11.88 -6.75
C ASN A 34 2.27 12.69 -6.23
N ASN A 35 2.99 12.19 -5.23
CA ASN A 35 4.20 12.86 -4.74
C ASN A 35 5.31 12.85 -5.80
N LEU A 36 5.46 11.74 -6.53
CA LEU A 36 6.42 11.65 -7.64
C LEU A 36 6.02 12.52 -8.82
N ILE A 37 4.73 12.57 -9.16
CA ILE A 37 4.22 13.49 -10.18
C ILE A 37 4.54 14.93 -9.79
N LEU A 38 4.25 15.35 -8.55
CA LEU A 38 4.58 16.70 -8.07
C LEU A 38 6.09 16.99 -8.09
N ALA A 39 6.93 15.99 -7.77
CA ALA A 39 8.37 16.13 -7.86
C ALA A 39 8.82 16.29 -9.33
N LEU A 40 8.26 15.50 -10.24
CA LEU A 40 8.53 15.57 -11.68
C LEU A 40 8.10 16.93 -12.26
N MET A 41 6.92 17.43 -11.90
CA MET A 41 6.43 18.75 -12.30
C MET A 41 7.37 19.89 -11.89
N LYS A 42 8.05 19.75 -10.74
CA LYS A 42 9.05 20.73 -10.28
C LYS A 42 10.37 20.66 -11.05
N LEU A 43 10.68 19.50 -11.63
CA LEU A 43 11.89 19.27 -12.41
C LEU A 43 11.71 19.66 -13.88
N GLU A 44 10.48 19.55 -14.42
CA GLU A 44 10.15 19.91 -15.80
C GLU A 44 9.29 21.17 -15.86
N THR A 45 9.93 22.33 -16.05
CA THR A 45 9.26 23.65 -16.11
C THR A 45 8.56 23.92 -17.45
N ASP A 46 8.89 23.16 -18.50
CA ASP A 46 8.40 23.41 -19.87
C ASP A 46 7.00 22.82 -20.14
N ALA A 47 6.43 22.09 -19.17
CA ALA A 47 5.22 21.30 -19.32
C ALA A 47 3.95 22.00 -18.79
N SER A 48 3.84 23.30 -19.04
CA SER A 48 2.81 24.20 -18.49
C SER A 48 1.35 23.89 -18.90
N LYS A 49 1.09 22.85 -19.71
CA LYS A 49 -0.26 22.43 -20.16
C LYS A 49 -0.47 20.91 -20.25
N TRP A 50 0.28 20.10 -19.53
CA TRP A 50 0.10 18.65 -19.59
C TRP A 50 -1.10 18.17 -18.76
N SER A 51 -1.82 17.18 -19.29
CA SER A 51 -2.85 16.47 -18.54
C SER A 51 -2.23 15.56 -17.47
N THR A 52 -3.03 15.15 -16.50
CA THR A 52 -2.63 14.18 -15.46
C THR A 52 -2.15 12.86 -16.05
N GLU A 53 -2.75 12.41 -17.15
CA GLU A 53 -2.34 11.19 -17.87
C GLU A 53 -0.96 11.35 -18.50
N GLN A 54 -0.70 12.48 -19.17
CA GLN A 54 0.61 12.77 -19.77
C GLN A 54 1.73 12.78 -18.73
N TRP A 55 1.48 13.38 -17.55
CA TRP A 55 2.42 13.34 -16.44
C TRP A 55 2.66 11.92 -15.90
N THR A 56 1.61 11.10 -15.87
CA THR A 56 1.71 9.71 -15.41
C THR A 56 2.52 8.88 -16.39
N ASP A 57 2.30 9.05 -17.70
CA ASP A 57 3.06 8.36 -18.75
C ASP A 57 4.52 8.77 -18.73
N LYS A 58 4.79 10.08 -18.62
CA LYS A 58 6.16 10.60 -18.48
C LYS A 58 6.85 10.03 -17.23
N LEU A 59 6.17 9.97 -16.10
CA LEU A 59 6.70 9.36 -14.89
C LEU A 59 7.05 7.89 -15.14
N ASN A 60 6.17 7.13 -15.79
CA ASN A 60 6.43 5.72 -16.13
C ASN A 60 7.67 5.58 -17.02
N ASP A 61 7.88 6.48 -17.99
CA ASP A 61 9.07 6.48 -18.84
C ASP A 61 10.36 6.69 -18.02
N HIS A 62 10.35 7.65 -17.09
CA HIS A 62 11.48 7.87 -16.18
C HIS A 62 11.72 6.65 -15.28
N ILE A 63 10.67 6.06 -14.71
CA ILE A 63 10.80 4.86 -13.88
C ILE A 63 11.35 3.67 -14.68
N ASN A 64 10.91 3.49 -15.93
CA ASN A 64 11.45 2.47 -16.83
C ASN A 64 12.93 2.71 -17.13
N ALA A 65 13.32 3.95 -17.41
CA ALA A 65 14.72 4.31 -17.62
C ALA A 65 15.60 4.08 -16.37
N ILE A 66 15.06 4.34 -15.17
CA ILE A 66 15.74 4.01 -13.90
C ILE A 66 15.88 2.49 -13.77
N ASN A 67 14.81 1.73 -14.02
CA ASN A 67 14.81 0.27 -13.87
C ASN A 67 15.80 -0.42 -14.81
N VAL A 68 16.00 0.07 -16.03
CA VAL A 68 17.05 -0.45 -16.93
C VAL A 68 18.43 -0.40 -16.26
N LYS A 69 18.74 0.67 -15.53
CA LYS A 69 20.01 0.83 -14.81
C LYS A 69 20.05 0.02 -13.52
N LEU A 70 18.96 -0.02 -12.76
CA LEU A 70 18.88 -0.74 -11.49
C LEU A 70 18.92 -2.27 -11.66
N ASN A 71 18.37 -2.81 -12.75
CA ASN A 71 18.34 -4.25 -12.98
C ASN A 71 19.75 -4.86 -13.01
N VAL A 72 20.75 -4.14 -13.51
CA VAL A 72 22.16 -4.57 -13.51
C VAL A 72 22.71 -4.71 -12.09
N LEU A 73 22.19 -3.92 -11.15
CA LEU A 73 22.55 -3.95 -9.73
C LEU A 73 21.65 -4.92 -8.94
N GLY A 74 20.72 -5.60 -9.61
CA GLY A 74 19.74 -6.46 -8.96
C GLY A 74 18.72 -5.69 -8.12
N TYR A 75 18.36 -4.46 -8.50
CA TYR A 75 17.28 -3.69 -7.87
C TYR A 75 16.23 -3.31 -8.90
N LYS A 76 15.03 -2.98 -8.43
CA LYS A 76 13.94 -2.49 -9.28
C LYS A 76 13.00 -1.59 -8.50
N ILE A 77 12.40 -0.62 -9.17
CA ILE A 77 11.25 0.12 -8.69
C ILE A 77 10.01 -0.54 -9.26
N ILE A 78 9.15 -1.04 -8.38
CA ILE A 78 7.87 -1.64 -8.75
C ILE A 78 6.71 -0.76 -8.31
N ARG A 79 5.60 -0.86 -9.03
CA ARG A 79 4.35 -0.17 -8.71
C ARG A 79 3.41 -1.14 -8.01
N ILE A 80 2.93 -0.75 -6.83
CA ILE A 80 1.98 -1.53 -6.03
C ILE A 80 0.75 -0.67 -5.68
N ASN A 81 -0.39 -1.31 -5.45
CA ASN A 81 -1.58 -0.64 -4.94
C ASN A 81 -1.73 -0.95 -3.45
N HIS A 82 -2.04 0.06 -2.64
CA HIS A 82 -2.35 -0.13 -1.23
C HIS A 82 -3.77 -0.68 -1.06
N GLY A 83 -3.93 -1.71 -0.22
CA GLY A 83 -5.21 -2.42 -0.03
C GLY A 83 -6.38 -1.60 0.52
N ILE A 84 -6.14 -0.44 1.16
CA ILE A 84 -7.20 0.40 1.77
C ILE A 84 -7.97 1.26 0.78
N GLY A 85 -7.55 1.30 -0.50
CA GLY A 85 -8.25 2.00 -1.57
C GLY A 85 -7.80 3.45 -1.80
N ARG A 86 -8.05 3.96 -3.01
CA ARG A 86 -7.52 5.25 -3.52
C ARG A 86 -7.98 6.48 -2.73
N ASN A 87 -9.23 6.53 -2.30
CA ASN A 87 -9.76 7.65 -1.52
C ASN A 87 -9.07 7.72 -0.15
N ALA A 88 -9.09 6.60 0.58
CA ALA A 88 -8.43 6.44 1.88
C ALA A 88 -6.94 6.80 1.86
N VAL A 89 -6.19 6.29 0.88
CA VAL A 89 -4.77 6.61 0.69
C VAL A 89 -4.58 8.09 0.40
N THR A 90 -5.36 8.66 -0.53
CA THR A 90 -5.23 10.05 -0.93
C THR A 90 -5.53 11.00 0.24
N LEU A 91 -6.53 10.69 1.07
CA LEU A 91 -6.84 11.47 2.27
C LEU A 91 -5.69 11.44 3.29
N LYS A 92 -5.10 10.27 3.54
CA LYS A 92 -3.93 10.13 4.42
C LYS A 92 -2.72 10.90 3.88
N ASN A 93 -2.50 10.86 2.56
CA ASN A 93 -1.39 11.57 1.93
C ASN A 93 -1.60 13.09 1.88
N LYS A 94 -2.84 13.56 1.68
CA LYS A 94 -3.17 15.00 1.72
C LYS A 94 -2.81 15.63 3.05
N GLN A 95 -3.08 14.95 4.16
CA GLN A 95 -2.67 15.41 5.50
C GLN A 95 -1.14 15.57 5.63
N ASN A 96 -0.36 14.77 4.91
CA ASN A 96 1.10 14.89 4.85
C ASN A 96 1.58 15.94 3.83
N LEU A 97 0.78 16.20 2.78
CA LEU A 97 1.06 17.12 1.67
C LEU A 97 0.64 18.57 1.92
N SER A 98 -0.21 18.85 2.92
CA SER A 98 -0.53 20.24 3.32
C SER A 98 0.72 21.06 3.71
N LEU A 99 1.86 20.39 3.95
CA LEU A 99 3.18 20.99 4.15
C LEU A 99 3.88 21.40 2.84
N PHE A 100 3.52 20.81 1.70
CA PHE A 100 4.08 21.10 0.37
C PHE A 100 3.29 22.16 -0.40
N GLU A 101 1.97 22.23 -0.25
CA GLU A 101 1.12 23.21 -0.95
C GLU A 101 1.41 24.66 -0.52
N ASN A 102 1.85 24.87 0.73
CA ASN A 102 2.30 26.18 1.21
C ASN A 102 3.59 26.69 0.53
N ASN A 103 4.29 25.84 -0.22
CA ASN A 103 5.50 26.19 -0.99
C ASN A 103 5.24 26.33 -2.49
N THR A 104 4.01 26.09 -2.97
CA THR A 104 3.60 26.36 -4.37
C THR A 104 3.05 27.77 -4.58
N THR A 105 2.85 28.55 -3.52
CA THR A 105 2.81 30.01 -3.65
C THR A 105 4.24 30.49 -3.84
N VAL A 106 4.68 30.52 -5.09
CA VAL A 106 5.90 31.22 -5.50
C VAL A 106 5.81 32.65 -4.96
N ARG A 107 6.89 33.10 -4.31
CA ARG A 107 7.09 34.51 -3.94
C ARG A 107 7.17 35.32 -5.24
N ASP A 108 6.06 35.86 -5.69
CA ASP A 108 6.08 36.83 -6.78
C ASP A 108 6.46 38.21 -6.23
N HIS A 109 7.66 38.64 -6.59
CA HIS A 109 7.95 40.05 -6.74
C HIS A 109 7.29 40.50 -8.05
N GLU A 110 6.24 41.30 -7.88
CA GLU A 110 5.63 42.28 -8.81
C GLU A 110 5.16 41.81 -10.20
N ASP A 111 3.84 42.00 -10.40
CA ASP A 111 3.11 42.19 -11.66
C ASP A 111 3.12 41.08 -12.72
N SER A 112 2.20 40.11 -12.56
CA SER A 112 1.20 39.79 -13.59
C SER A 112 0.17 38.80 -13.06
N THR A 113 -1.10 39.21 -13.08
CA THR A 113 -2.26 38.36 -12.79
C THR A 113 -2.41 37.30 -13.88
N THR A 114 -1.84 36.13 -13.66
CA THR A 114 -2.25 34.89 -14.34
C THR A 114 -2.83 33.96 -13.29
N ASP A 115 -4.13 33.72 -13.36
CA ASP A 115 -4.86 32.73 -12.56
C ASP A 115 -4.28 31.32 -12.81
N LEU A 116 -3.24 30.94 -12.07
CA LEU A 116 -2.75 29.57 -12.03
C LEU A 116 -3.74 28.75 -11.18
N GLN A 117 -4.70 28.10 -11.82
CA GLN A 117 -5.52 27.11 -11.12
C GLN A 117 -4.61 25.99 -10.59
N PRO A 118 -4.64 25.67 -9.27
CA PRO A 118 -3.86 24.58 -8.73
C PRO A 118 -4.31 23.26 -9.40
N MET A 119 -3.36 22.56 -10.00
CA MET A 119 -3.62 21.28 -10.67
C MET A 119 -4.08 20.25 -9.64
N VAL A 120 -5.34 19.82 -9.74
CA VAL A 120 -5.90 18.79 -8.86
C VAL A 120 -5.52 17.42 -9.41
N LEU A 121 -4.61 16.73 -8.72
CA LEU A 121 -4.24 15.35 -9.06
C LEU A 121 -5.34 14.36 -8.67
N PRO A 122 -5.57 13.30 -9.46
CA PRO A 122 -6.58 12.28 -9.18
C PRO A 122 -6.26 11.49 -7.91
N GLU A 123 -7.28 10.87 -7.32
CA GLU A 123 -7.09 9.93 -6.22
C GLU A 123 -6.33 8.69 -6.70
N SER A 124 -5.33 8.28 -5.93
CA SER A 124 -4.49 7.14 -6.27
C SER A 124 -4.15 6.32 -5.03
N SER A 125 -4.23 4.99 -5.15
CA SER A 125 -3.71 4.03 -4.17
C SER A 125 -2.32 3.53 -4.53
N ARG A 126 -1.68 4.09 -5.58
CA ARG A 126 -0.42 3.60 -6.12
C ARG A 126 0.78 4.13 -5.38
N PHE A 127 1.71 3.23 -5.11
CA PHE A 127 3.03 3.53 -4.59
C PHE A 127 4.11 2.92 -5.48
N PHE A 128 5.23 3.62 -5.59
CA PHE A 128 6.45 3.13 -6.19
C PHE A 128 7.39 2.69 -5.07
N VAL A 129 7.81 1.43 -5.12
CA VAL A 129 8.65 0.81 -4.10
C VAL A 129 9.96 0.34 -4.72
N TYR A 130 11.07 0.77 -4.13
CA TYR A 130 12.41 0.32 -4.45
C TYR A 130 12.68 -1.02 -3.76
N VAL A 131 12.78 -2.09 -4.54
CA VAL A 131 12.94 -3.48 -4.10
C VAL A 131 14.27 -4.06 -4.55
N ASN A 132 14.83 -4.96 -3.74
CA ASN A 132 16.02 -5.74 -4.06
C ASN A 132 15.62 -7.06 -4.72
N LEU A 133 16.11 -7.35 -5.93
CA LEU A 133 15.88 -8.58 -6.68
C LEU A 133 17.01 -9.63 -6.48
N ALA A 134 18.16 -9.23 -5.95
CA ALA A 134 19.38 -10.07 -5.92
C ALA A 134 19.45 -11.05 -4.74
N SER A 135 18.68 -10.83 -3.68
CA SER A 135 18.63 -11.69 -2.49
C SER A 135 17.39 -12.58 -2.54
N THR A 136 17.54 -13.85 -2.16
CA THR A 136 16.38 -14.70 -1.84
C THR A 136 15.52 -14.01 -0.77
N GLU A 137 14.24 -14.34 -0.72
CA GLU A 137 13.27 -13.73 0.21
C GLU A 137 13.82 -13.72 1.66
N GLU A 138 14.52 -14.78 2.08
CA GLU A 138 15.15 -14.88 3.40
C GLU A 138 16.45 -14.06 3.55
N THR A 139 17.23 -13.86 2.48
CA THR A 139 18.52 -13.12 2.55
C THR A 139 18.34 -11.59 2.54
N ARG A 140 17.17 -11.07 2.19
CA ARG A 140 16.86 -9.62 2.26
C ARG A 140 17.01 -9.07 3.67
N LEU A 141 16.42 -9.79 4.64
CA LEU A 141 16.51 -9.46 6.06
C LEU A 141 17.93 -9.72 6.60
N ALA A 142 18.54 -10.84 6.20
CA ALA A 142 19.87 -11.25 6.66
C ALA A 142 21.00 -10.23 6.36
N SER A 143 20.85 -9.38 5.34
CA SER A 143 21.84 -8.34 5.02
C SER A 143 21.83 -7.13 5.98
N ARG A 144 20.75 -6.95 6.76
CA ARG A 144 20.53 -5.74 7.60
C ARG A 144 20.35 -6.03 9.08
N PHE A 145 20.01 -7.27 9.41
CA PHE A 145 19.67 -7.73 10.74
C PHE A 145 20.60 -8.86 11.15
N ASN A 146 20.93 -8.92 12.44
CA ASN A 146 21.60 -10.09 13.00
C ASN A 146 20.64 -11.29 13.04
N GLN A 147 21.16 -12.47 13.38
CA GLN A 147 20.37 -13.71 13.35
C GLN A 147 19.13 -13.63 14.26
N ASN A 148 19.27 -13.18 15.50
CA ASN A 148 18.17 -13.08 16.46
C ASN A 148 17.14 -12.03 16.02
N GLU A 149 17.58 -10.90 15.47
CA GLU A 149 16.70 -9.86 14.91
C GLU A 149 15.90 -10.42 13.71
N MET A 150 16.52 -11.23 12.85
CA MET A 150 15.84 -11.86 11.72
C MET A 150 14.81 -12.90 12.20
N GLU A 151 15.16 -13.70 13.19
CA GLU A 151 14.23 -14.66 13.81
C GLU A 151 13.05 -13.94 14.45
N PHE A 152 13.28 -12.83 15.15
CA PHE A 152 12.22 -11.96 15.65
C PHE A 152 11.32 -11.46 14.54
N VAL A 153 11.87 -10.99 13.41
CA VAL A 153 11.06 -10.48 12.29
C VAL A 153 10.16 -11.57 11.72
N LYS A 154 10.70 -12.79 11.52
CA LYS A 154 9.91 -13.94 11.04
C LYS A 154 8.81 -14.30 12.03
N TRP A 155 9.15 -14.38 13.31
CA TRP A 155 8.20 -14.66 14.38
C TRP A 155 7.11 -13.58 14.48
N ALA A 156 7.46 -12.30 14.40
CA ALA A 156 6.49 -11.20 14.43
C ALA A 156 5.53 -11.24 13.23
N ILE A 157 6.05 -11.55 12.02
CA ILE A 157 5.23 -11.75 10.83
C ILE A 157 4.25 -12.90 11.05
N GLU A 158 4.71 -14.04 11.58
CA GLU A 158 3.86 -15.17 11.92
C GLU A 158 2.76 -14.78 12.92
N GLN A 159 3.09 -14.02 13.98
CA GLN A 159 2.08 -13.51 14.91
C GLN A 159 1.03 -12.63 14.22
N PHE A 160 1.44 -11.79 13.26
CA PHE A 160 0.49 -10.99 12.48
C PHE A 160 -0.45 -11.86 11.64
N MET A 161 0.06 -12.94 11.03
CA MET A 161 -0.74 -13.87 10.22
C MET A 161 -1.73 -14.64 11.08
N ILE A 162 -1.28 -15.22 12.19
CA ILE A 162 -2.12 -15.91 13.17
C ILE A 162 -3.26 -15.00 13.63
N ASN A 163 -2.94 -13.74 13.99
CA ASN A 163 -3.94 -12.80 14.44
C ASN A 163 -4.94 -12.38 13.34
N GLY A 164 -4.51 -12.37 12.06
CA GLY A 164 -5.36 -12.01 10.92
C GLY A 164 -6.43 -13.06 10.58
N GLU A 165 -6.20 -14.33 10.92
CA GLU A 165 -7.17 -15.41 10.73
C GLU A 165 -8.36 -15.29 11.69
N ILE A 166 -8.08 -14.83 12.92
CA ILE A 166 -9.06 -14.70 14.00
C ILE A 166 -10.15 -13.68 13.62
N VAL A 167 -11.41 -14.14 13.61
CA VAL A 167 -12.57 -13.25 13.46
C VAL A 167 -13.00 -12.79 14.84
N ILE A 168 -13.06 -11.48 15.06
CA ILE A 168 -13.57 -10.90 16.29
C ILE A 168 -15.01 -10.46 16.05
N GLU A 169 -15.94 -10.98 16.86
CA GLU A 169 -17.34 -10.56 16.87
C GLU A 169 -17.53 -9.36 17.81
N ALA A 170 -17.17 -8.18 17.33
CA ALA A 170 -17.42 -6.91 17.98
C ALA A 170 -17.58 -5.78 16.95
N SER A 171 -18.24 -4.69 17.34
CA SER A 171 -18.32 -3.50 16.51
C SER A 171 -16.90 -2.95 16.26
N ALA A 172 -16.49 -2.92 15.00
CA ALA A 172 -15.21 -2.32 14.62
C ALA A 172 -15.18 -0.82 14.95
N SER A 173 -13.98 -0.29 15.19
CA SER A 173 -13.81 1.12 15.54
C SER A 173 -14.31 2.06 14.44
N ASP A 174 -15.13 3.03 14.82
CA ASP A 174 -15.61 4.11 13.95
C ASP A 174 -14.50 5.03 13.44
N THR A 175 -13.32 4.96 14.06
CA THR A 175 -12.14 5.69 13.58
C THR A 175 -11.44 4.99 12.41
N SER A 176 -11.74 3.71 12.16
CA SER A 176 -11.12 2.93 11.10
C SER A 176 -11.46 3.48 9.72
N VAL A 177 -10.42 3.70 8.92
CA VAL A 177 -10.57 4.20 7.55
C VAL A 177 -11.29 3.16 6.67
N ILE A 178 -11.01 1.88 6.90
CA ILE A 178 -11.63 0.77 6.16
C ILE A 178 -13.12 0.68 6.46
N VAL A 179 -13.52 0.79 7.74
CA VAL A 179 -14.94 0.75 8.13
C VAL A 179 -15.72 1.88 7.46
N LYS A 180 -15.16 3.09 7.46
CA LYS A 180 -15.79 4.27 6.82
C LYS A 180 -15.93 4.06 5.32
N GLU A 181 -14.88 3.55 4.68
CA GLU A 181 -14.84 3.42 3.25
C GLU A 181 -15.75 2.30 2.74
N VAL A 182 -15.80 1.17 3.45
CA VAL A 182 -16.78 0.11 3.18
C VAL A 182 -18.20 0.60 3.40
N SER A 183 -18.47 1.35 4.48
CA SER A 183 -19.82 1.92 4.71
C SER A 183 -20.24 2.85 3.56
N ARG A 184 -19.32 3.68 3.06
CA ARG A 184 -19.56 4.53 1.89
C ARG A 184 -19.86 3.71 0.63
N ILE A 185 -19.06 2.68 0.36
CA ILE A 185 -19.24 1.79 -0.80
C ILE A 185 -20.59 1.08 -0.75
N LEU A 186 -20.95 0.54 0.42
CA LEU A 186 -22.22 -0.18 0.57
C LEU A 186 -23.42 0.75 0.39
N ALA A 187 -23.38 1.95 0.99
CA ALA A 187 -24.43 2.95 0.81
C ALA A 187 -24.59 3.37 -0.67
N GLU A 188 -23.48 3.52 -1.40
CA GLU A 188 -23.49 3.79 -2.85
C GLU A 188 -24.11 2.61 -3.64
N ALA A 189 -23.80 1.36 -3.27
CA ALA A 189 -24.24 0.17 -4.00
C ALA A 189 -25.69 -0.26 -3.69
N THR A 190 -26.21 0.05 -2.50
CA THR A 190 -27.59 -0.29 -2.08
C THR A 190 -28.56 0.86 -2.21
N GLY A 191 -28.08 2.11 -2.21
CA GLY A 191 -28.91 3.31 -2.08
C GLY A 191 -29.45 3.53 -0.66
N ASP A 192 -28.99 2.74 0.32
CA ASP A 192 -29.39 2.86 1.73
C ASP A 192 -28.23 3.40 2.57
N SER A 193 -28.42 4.62 3.08
CA SER A 193 -27.44 5.29 3.95
C SER A 193 -27.44 4.78 5.40
N ASN A 194 -28.45 4.00 5.81
CA ASN A 194 -28.67 3.54 7.19
C ASN A 194 -28.36 2.06 7.38
N LEU A 195 -27.49 1.49 6.54
CA LEU A 195 -27.05 0.11 6.70
C LEU A 195 -26.41 -0.12 8.07
N LYS A 196 -26.81 -1.22 8.70
CA LYS A 196 -26.19 -1.68 9.94
C LYS A 196 -24.73 -2.06 9.65
N LYS A 197 -23.79 -1.48 10.40
CA LYS A 197 -22.38 -1.85 10.34
C LYS A 197 -22.20 -3.33 10.66
N TRP A 198 -21.23 -3.97 10.02
CA TRP A 198 -20.89 -5.34 10.37
C TRP A 198 -20.31 -5.41 11.78
N VAL A 199 -20.59 -6.52 12.45
CA VAL A 199 -20.13 -6.80 13.82
C VAL A 199 -18.93 -7.74 13.84
N LYS A 200 -18.33 -8.00 12.67
CA LYS A 200 -17.20 -8.91 12.51
C LYS A 200 -16.03 -8.17 11.88
N PHE A 201 -14.84 -8.32 12.45
CA PHE A 201 -13.60 -7.85 11.83
C PHE A 201 -12.42 -8.79 12.15
N SER A 202 -11.36 -8.70 11.37
CA SER A 202 -10.04 -9.24 11.69
C SER A 202 -8.98 -8.17 11.43
N SER A 203 -7.76 -8.38 11.92
CA SER A 203 -6.64 -7.47 11.65
C SER A 203 -5.33 -8.23 11.67
N PHE A 204 -4.42 -7.90 10.77
CA PHE A 204 -3.06 -8.43 10.76
C PHE A 204 -2.13 -7.58 11.63
N THR A 205 -2.62 -7.16 12.80
CA THR A 205 -1.89 -6.31 13.73
C THR A 205 -1.87 -6.87 15.15
N VAL A 206 -0.70 -6.86 15.78
CA VAL A 206 -0.47 -7.41 17.12
C VAL A 206 0.05 -6.32 18.07
N GLY A 207 -0.32 -6.38 19.34
CA GLY A 207 0.07 -5.40 20.35
C GLY A 207 1.56 -5.46 20.67
N SER A 208 2.16 -4.33 21.05
CA SER A 208 3.57 -4.30 21.45
C SER A 208 3.87 -5.32 22.55
N THR A 209 3.00 -5.43 23.56
CA THR A 209 3.14 -6.36 24.70
C THR A 209 3.20 -7.82 24.28
N ASP A 210 2.47 -8.19 23.23
CA ASP A 210 2.48 -9.55 22.72
C ASP A 210 3.79 -9.83 21.99
N LEU A 211 4.30 -8.85 21.23
CA LEU A 211 5.58 -8.96 20.54
C LEU A 211 6.79 -9.03 21.49
N LEU A 212 6.68 -8.48 22.71
CA LEU A 212 7.73 -8.56 23.73
C LEU A 212 7.93 -9.97 24.32
N GLN A 213 7.12 -10.96 23.92
CA GLN A 213 7.20 -12.33 24.41
C GLN A 213 8.29 -13.18 23.72
N PHE A 214 8.93 -12.66 22.68
CA PHE A 214 10.06 -13.33 22.01
C PHE A 214 11.24 -13.49 22.98
N GLN A 215 11.79 -14.70 23.10
CA GLN A 215 12.66 -15.08 24.22
C GLN A 215 14.15 -14.77 23.96
N GLU A 216 14.53 -14.65 22.69
CA GLU A 216 15.91 -14.53 22.22
C GLU A 216 16.40 -13.08 22.21
N LEU A 217 15.51 -12.12 22.51
CA LEU A 217 15.81 -10.69 22.68
C LEU A 217 15.14 -10.15 23.95
N THR A 218 15.77 -9.17 24.59
CA THR A 218 15.17 -8.44 25.71
C THR A 218 14.07 -7.50 25.24
N ALA A 219 13.16 -7.13 26.14
CA ALA A 219 12.07 -6.19 25.82
C ALA A 219 12.59 -4.86 25.23
N MET A 220 13.71 -4.34 25.75
CA MET A 220 14.32 -3.10 25.25
C MET A 220 14.88 -3.27 23.82
N GLU A 221 15.55 -4.38 23.53
CA GLU A 221 16.05 -4.68 22.18
C GLU A 221 14.90 -4.84 21.18
N ILE A 222 13.79 -5.46 21.60
CA ILE A 222 12.59 -5.61 20.77
C ILE A 222 11.96 -4.25 20.47
N GLU A 223 11.83 -3.36 21.47
CA GLU A 223 11.28 -2.02 21.26
C GLU A 223 12.13 -1.20 20.28
N GLU A 224 13.46 -1.21 20.45
CA GLU A 224 14.38 -0.54 19.52
C GLU A 224 14.28 -1.12 18.11
N LEU A 225 14.22 -2.44 17.99
CA LEU A 225 14.08 -3.14 16.70
C LEU A 225 12.75 -2.82 16.02
N LEU A 226 11.63 -2.78 16.76
CA LEU A 226 10.31 -2.42 16.23
C LEU A 226 10.29 -0.98 15.69
N ILE A 227 10.93 -0.04 16.39
CA ILE A 227 11.07 1.34 15.92
C ILE A 227 11.89 1.36 14.62
N ARG A 228 13.03 0.67 14.59
CA ARG A 228 13.89 0.57 13.40
C ARG A 228 13.17 -0.08 12.22
N LEU A 229 12.37 -1.13 12.44
CA LEU A 229 11.55 -1.78 11.41
C LEU A 229 10.48 -0.83 10.85
N CYS A 230 9.85 -0.02 11.71
CA CYS A 230 8.94 1.03 11.27
C CYS A 230 9.65 2.12 10.46
N GLU A 231 10.86 2.48 10.87
CA GLU A 231 11.64 3.46 10.15
C GLU A 231 12.03 2.97 8.75
N LEU A 232 12.46 1.71 8.65
CA LEU A 232 12.83 1.07 7.40
C LEU A 232 11.63 0.69 6.51
N LYS A 233 10.41 0.96 6.98
CA LYS A 233 9.14 0.64 6.31
C LYS A 233 8.90 -0.85 6.12
N TRP A 234 9.42 -1.67 7.03
CA TRP A 234 9.03 -3.08 7.10
C TRP A 234 7.71 -3.24 7.83
N PHE A 235 7.56 -2.56 8.98
CA PHE A 235 6.34 -2.54 9.76
C PHE A 235 5.74 -1.13 9.82
N TYR A 236 4.48 -1.04 10.22
CA TYR A 236 3.85 0.21 10.65
C TYR A 236 3.33 0.06 12.07
N ARG A 237 3.16 1.19 12.77
CA ARG A 237 2.58 1.24 14.11
C ARG A 237 1.24 1.98 14.09
N THR A 238 0.22 1.41 14.72
CA THR A 238 -1.09 2.07 14.92
C THR A 238 -1.05 2.98 16.14
N LYS A 239 -2.07 3.85 16.28
CA LYS A 239 -2.17 4.76 17.45
C LYS A 239 -2.39 4.01 18.75
N GLU A 240 -2.96 2.82 18.67
CA GLU A 240 -3.25 1.91 19.78
C GLU A 240 -2.02 1.08 20.20
N GLY A 241 -0.86 1.32 19.59
CA GLY A 241 0.38 0.59 19.92
C GLY A 241 0.46 -0.80 19.32
N LYS A 242 -0.35 -1.10 18.30
CA LYS A 242 -0.24 -2.34 17.52
C LYS A 242 0.71 -2.17 16.34
N PHE A 243 1.30 -3.26 15.89
CA PHE A 243 2.19 -3.31 14.73
C PHE A 243 1.62 -4.23 13.67
N GLY A 244 1.89 -3.93 12.41
CA GLY A 244 1.60 -4.80 11.27
C GLY A 244 2.60 -4.56 10.14
N ILE A 245 2.49 -5.31 9.04
CA ILE A 245 3.44 -5.19 7.93
C ILE A 245 3.12 -4.01 7.01
N ASP A 246 4.14 -3.24 6.64
CA ASP A 246 4.02 -2.09 5.73
C ASP A 246 4.17 -2.56 4.27
N LEU A 247 3.85 -1.68 3.33
CA LEU A 247 3.82 -1.92 1.89
C LEU A 247 5.13 -2.46 1.32
N ARG A 248 6.28 -2.05 1.86
CA ARG A 248 7.56 -2.58 1.39
C ARG A 248 7.76 -4.03 1.81
N CYS A 249 7.32 -4.43 3.00
CA CYS A 249 7.36 -5.83 3.41
C CYS A 249 6.51 -6.69 2.46
N ILE A 250 5.29 -6.25 2.15
CA ILE A 250 4.42 -6.93 1.16
C ILE A 250 5.11 -6.98 -0.21
N ALA A 251 5.66 -5.86 -0.68
CA ALA A 251 6.29 -5.77 -2.00
C ALA A 251 7.55 -6.64 -2.13
N GLU A 252 8.31 -6.78 -1.05
CA GLU A 252 9.56 -7.54 -1.03
C GLU A 252 9.36 -9.01 -0.67
N LEU A 253 8.27 -9.38 0.02
CA LEU A 253 8.03 -10.74 0.54
C LEU A 253 6.71 -11.36 0.08
N GLU A 254 6.04 -10.85 -0.96
CA GLU A 254 4.70 -11.34 -1.39
C GLU A 254 4.68 -12.85 -1.61
N GLU A 255 5.71 -13.39 -2.28
CA GLU A 255 5.83 -14.82 -2.57
C GLU A 255 6.02 -15.63 -1.30
N TYR A 256 6.99 -15.25 -0.46
CA TYR A 256 7.23 -15.90 0.84
C TYR A 256 5.99 -15.91 1.74
N LEU A 257 5.30 -14.78 1.84
CA LEU A 257 4.11 -14.62 2.67
C LEU A 257 2.97 -15.54 2.19
N THR A 258 2.77 -15.61 0.87
CA THR A 258 1.71 -16.42 0.27
C THR A 258 2.03 -17.91 0.38
N SER A 259 3.26 -18.33 0.10
CA SER A 259 3.65 -19.75 0.12
C SER A 259 3.78 -20.33 1.53
N THR A 260 4.22 -19.52 2.50
CA THR A 260 4.51 -19.99 3.86
C THR A 260 3.27 -20.04 4.74
N TYR A 261 2.37 -19.06 4.60
CA TYR A 261 1.21 -18.90 5.49
C TYR A 261 -0.13 -19.10 4.77
N ASN A 262 -0.13 -19.61 3.53
CA ASN A 262 -1.33 -19.85 2.72
C ASN A 262 -2.29 -18.63 2.66
N LEU A 263 -1.72 -17.43 2.55
CA LEU A 263 -2.49 -16.19 2.67
C LEU A 263 -3.36 -15.94 1.44
N ASN A 264 -4.52 -15.35 1.71
CA ASN A 264 -5.52 -15.10 0.69
C ASN A 264 -5.06 -14.00 -0.27
N THR A 265 -5.28 -14.26 -1.54
CA THR A 265 -5.16 -13.24 -2.58
C THR A 265 -6.52 -12.63 -2.88
N CYS A 266 -6.51 -11.35 -3.24
CA CYS A 266 -7.70 -10.63 -3.65
C CYS A 266 -8.32 -11.28 -4.88
N GLN A 267 -9.63 -11.49 -4.87
CA GLN A 267 -10.32 -12.23 -5.94
C GLN A 267 -10.37 -11.50 -7.27
N ASN A 268 -10.21 -10.18 -7.24
CA ASN A 268 -10.25 -9.37 -8.45
C ASN A 268 -8.87 -9.12 -9.06
N CYS A 269 -7.82 -8.99 -8.25
CA CYS A 269 -6.47 -8.63 -8.73
C CYS A 269 -5.41 -9.68 -8.47
N HIS A 270 -5.74 -10.76 -7.76
CA HIS A 270 -4.88 -11.88 -7.40
C HIS A 270 -3.59 -11.48 -6.68
N LYS A 271 -3.63 -10.36 -5.95
CA LYS A 271 -2.55 -9.86 -5.10
C LYS A 271 -2.85 -10.08 -3.63
N LEU A 272 -1.80 -10.24 -2.82
CA LEU A 272 -1.94 -10.48 -1.37
C LEU A 272 -2.84 -9.43 -0.71
N ALA A 273 -3.83 -9.88 0.06
CA ALA A 273 -4.82 -9.00 0.67
C ALA A 273 -4.80 -9.13 2.21
N LEU A 274 -4.16 -8.16 2.87
CA LEU A 274 -4.14 -8.06 4.34
C LEU A 274 -5.08 -6.98 4.88
N GLN A 275 -5.73 -6.23 3.98
CA GLN A 275 -6.66 -5.15 4.30
C GLN A 275 -7.75 -5.09 3.25
N GLY A 276 -8.99 -4.90 3.68
CA GLY A 276 -10.13 -4.91 2.78
C GLY A 276 -11.40 -5.50 3.38
N VAL A 277 -12.09 -6.31 2.58
CA VAL A 277 -13.32 -7.01 2.94
C VAL A 277 -13.13 -8.49 2.67
N ARG A 278 -13.52 -9.34 3.61
CA ARG A 278 -13.62 -10.78 3.38
C ARG A 278 -15.05 -11.26 3.59
N CYS A 279 -15.40 -12.36 2.92
CA CYS A 279 -16.66 -13.04 3.16
C CYS A 279 -16.72 -13.57 4.60
N GLY A 280 -17.85 -13.35 5.27
CA GLY A 280 -18.10 -13.75 6.65
C GLY A 280 -18.90 -15.04 6.82
N ASN A 281 -19.40 -15.62 5.73
CA ASN A 281 -20.08 -16.91 5.77
C ASN A 281 -19.06 -18.04 5.99
N GLU A 282 -19.37 -18.94 6.91
CA GLU A 282 -18.54 -20.11 7.24
C GLU A 282 -18.40 -21.05 6.04
N ALA A 283 -19.47 -21.19 5.23
CA ALA A 283 -19.44 -22.00 4.01
C ALA A 283 -18.43 -21.50 2.95
N CYS A 284 -17.91 -20.28 3.10
CA CYS A 284 -16.86 -19.76 2.24
C CYS A 284 -15.48 -20.37 2.55
N ARG A 285 -15.36 -21.05 3.70
CA ARG A 285 -14.15 -21.72 4.20
C ARG A 285 -14.16 -23.23 3.97
N ASP A 286 -15.25 -23.76 3.41
CA ASP A 286 -15.46 -25.18 3.26
C ASP A 286 -14.38 -25.82 2.38
N GLU A 287 -14.06 -27.07 2.73
CA GLU A 287 -13.06 -27.90 2.07
C GLU A 287 -13.43 -28.09 0.61
N ASP A 288 -12.43 -28.01 -0.27
CA ASP A 288 -12.63 -28.42 -1.65
C ASP A 288 -12.81 -29.96 -1.63
N ASP A 289 -14.02 -30.44 -1.93
CA ASP A 289 -14.40 -31.86 -1.85
C ASP A 289 -13.47 -32.77 -2.70
N GLU A 290 -12.75 -32.20 -3.66
CA GLU A 290 -11.82 -32.92 -4.55
C GLU A 290 -10.38 -32.99 -4.04
N THR A 291 -9.91 -32.01 -3.23
CA THR A 291 -8.50 -31.92 -2.79
C THR A 291 -8.31 -32.11 -1.29
N GLY A 292 -9.37 -31.95 -0.49
CA GLY A 292 -9.31 -32.00 0.98
C GLY A 292 -8.51 -30.83 1.59
N GLU A 293 -8.21 -29.78 0.83
CA GLU A 293 -7.56 -28.57 1.33
C GLU A 293 -8.60 -27.55 1.80
N SER A 294 -8.40 -27.01 3.01
CA SER A 294 -9.22 -25.90 3.51
C SER A 294 -8.92 -24.65 2.69
N CYS A 295 -9.89 -24.27 1.85
CA CYS A 295 -9.80 -23.07 1.05
C CYS A 295 -10.14 -21.85 1.91
N PRO A 296 -9.24 -20.86 2.02
CA PRO A 296 -9.51 -19.74 2.91
C PRO A 296 -10.56 -18.80 2.26
N PRO A 297 -11.27 -17.98 3.06
CA PRO A 297 -12.45 -17.26 2.58
C PRO A 297 -12.11 -16.19 1.54
N GLN A 298 -13.04 -15.94 0.63
CA GLN A 298 -12.90 -14.94 -0.42
C GLN A 298 -12.64 -13.55 0.18
N ILE A 299 -11.66 -12.83 -0.38
CA ILE A 299 -11.20 -11.52 0.11
C ILE A 299 -11.01 -10.53 -1.04
N TRP A 300 -11.24 -9.25 -0.77
CA TRP A 300 -11.08 -8.16 -1.73
C TRP A 300 -10.37 -6.99 -1.07
N HIS A 301 -9.41 -6.37 -1.77
CA HIS A 301 -8.98 -5.01 -1.43
C HIS A 301 -10.15 -4.04 -1.58
N ILE A 302 -10.11 -2.88 -0.93
CA ILE A 302 -11.24 -1.94 -0.88
C ILE A 302 -11.70 -1.48 -2.27
N ASP A 303 -10.79 -1.07 -3.15
CA ASP A 303 -11.15 -0.65 -4.51
C ASP A 303 -11.68 -1.81 -5.36
N CYS A 304 -11.17 -3.02 -5.13
CA CYS A 304 -11.64 -4.25 -5.78
C CYS A 304 -13.04 -4.63 -5.30
N PHE A 305 -13.31 -4.51 -4.00
CA PHE A 305 -14.63 -4.73 -3.42
C PHE A 305 -15.64 -3.72 -3.95
N LYS A 306 -15.27 -2.43 -4.05
CA LYS A 306 -16.11 -1.40 -4.66
C LYS A 306 -16.52 -1.79 -6.08
N HIS A 307 -15.55 -2.20 -6.90
CA HIS A 307 -15.82 -2.65 -8.27
C HIS A 307 -16.75 -3.87 -8.27
N TYR A 308 -16.44 -4.88 -7.47
CA TYR A 308 -17.20 -6.12 -7.37
C TYR A 308 -18.66 -5.87 -6.99
N ILE A 309 -18.91 -5.14 -5.91
CA ILE A 309 -20.29 -4.97 -5.40
C ILE A 309 -21.16 -4.03 -6.25
N THR A 310 -20.52 -3.17 -7.05
CA THR A 310 -21.20 -2.20 -7.91
C THR A 310 -21.47 -2.77 -9.31
N HIS A 311 -20.55 -3.61 -9.84
CA HIS A 311 -20.56 -4.02 -11.24
C HIS A 311 -20.60 -5.54 -11.46
N VAL A 312 -20.26 -6.35 -10.47
CA VAL A 312 -20.18 -7.82 -10.60
C VAL A 312 -21.34 -8.49 -9.86
N SER A 313 -21.33 -8.48 -8.53
CA SER A 313 -22.36 -9.13 -7.72
C SER A 313 -22.40 -8.58 -6.30
N LYS A 314 -23.57 -8.61 -5.66
CA LYS A 314 -23.72 -8.36 -4.21
C LYS A 314 -23.51 -9.62 -3.37
N ASN A 315 -23.38 -10.77 -4.02
CA ASN A 315 -23.21 -12.07 -3.39
C ASN A 315 -21.76 -12.54 -3.55
N CYS A 316 -21.29 -13.33 -2.60
CA CYS A 316 -20.02 -14.05 -2.69
C CYS A 316 -20.09 -15.05 -3.85
N ASP A 317 -19.12 -15.01 -4.76
CA ASP A 317 -19.03 -15.93 -5.90
C ASP A 317 -18.83 -17.40 -5.49
N ARG A 318 -18.23 -17.64 -4.32
CA ARG A 318 -18.02 -19.00 -3.79
C ARG A 318 -19.24 -19.58 -3.08
N CYS A 319 -19.79 -18.87 -2.10
CA CYS A 319 -20.81 -19.41 -1.18
C CYS A 319 -22.18 -18.73 -1.30
N ASP A 320 -22.34 -17.83 -2.27
CA ASP A 320 -23.56 -17.08 -2.56
C ASP A 320 -24.12 -16.23 -1.39
N SER A 321 -23.37 -16.07 -0.30
CA SER A 321 -23.78 -15.21 0.81
C SER A 321 -23.85 -13.75 0.41
N LEU A 322 -24.81 -13.01 0.96
CA LEU A 322 -24.96 -11.58 0.68
C LEU A 322 -23.86 -10.77 1.37
N LEU A 323 -22.88 -10.28 0.59
CA LEU A 323 -21.73 -9.55 1.11
C LEU A 323 -22.11 -8.22 1.79
N VAL A 324 -23.29 -7.68 1.48
CA VAL A 324 -23.81 -6.45 2.10
C VAL A 324 -24.08 -6.66 3.59
N THR A 325 -24.49 -7.84 4.02
CA THR A 325 -24.84 -8.16 5.42
C THR A 325 -23.82 -9.04 6.10
N ASP A 326 -23.20 -9.94 5.33
CA ASP A 326 -22.33 -11.01 5.85
C ASP A 326 -20.85 -10.74 5.54
N GLY A 327 -20.46 -9.47 5.46
CA GLY A 327 -19.07 -9.08 5.30
C GLY A 327 -18.30 -9.04 6.63
N VAL A 328 -16.98 -9.22 6.53
CA VAL A 328 -16.04 -9.03 7.64
C VAL A 328 -15.03 -7.97 7.22
N TYR A 329 -14.83 -6.96 8.07
CA TYR A 329 -13.78 -5.98 7.83
C TYR A 329 -12.41 -6.60 8.07
N VAL A 330 -11.46 -6.38 7.18
CA VAL A 330 -10.06 -6.75 7.38
C VAL A 330 -9.27 -5.46 7.58
N LEU A 331 -8.88 -5.17 8.82
CA LEU A 331 -8.39 -3.87 9.30
C LEU A 331 -6.87 -3.71 9.25
#